data_AF-G0QVA1-F1
#
_entry.id   AF-G0QVA1-F1
#
_cell.length_a   1.000
_cell.length_b   1.000
_cell.length_c   1.000
_cell.angle_alpha   90.00
_cell.angle_beta   90.00
_cell.angle_gamma   90.00
#
_symmetry.space_group_name_H-M   'P 1'
#
loop_
_entity.id
_entity.type
_entity.pdbx_description
1 polymer ?
#
loop_
_entity_poly.entity_id
_entity_poly.type
_entity_poly.pdbx_seq_one_letter_code
_entity_poly.pdbx_strand_id
1 'polypeptide(L)'
;MLIESMAGKSGALEGNILETHPFQNYEDDDIVGYFGQQLKNNGYNYYGNEVMYSGTYGCMMKMDIYIGLVYYQRLRHMVSDKAQARSTGPVDMLTQQPIKGRKKGGGIRMGEMERDALLSHGISYCVHDRFLNCSDYSEGYICNSCGQLVSTYLFTNLLSGEALDNFYNYNRGQQKQKAKCRKCSESECQKVVIPFVLRYLANELAAMNIKLTFKLE
;
A
#
# COMPACT_ATOMS: atom_id res chain seq x y z
N MET A 1 -33.89 -15.84 3.37
CA MET A 1 -33.06 -16.33 2.24
C MET A 1 -33.50 -17.71 1.74
N LEU A 2 -33.47 -18.81 2.53
CA LEU A 2 -33.97 -20.11 2.02
C LEU A 2 -35.47 -20.04 1.68
N ILE A 3 -36.31 -19.61 2.63
CA ILE A 3 -37.75 -19.43 2.36
C ILE A 3 -38.00 -18.46 1.19
N GLU A 4 -37.24 -17.37 1.13
CA GLU A 4 -37.28 -16.42 0.00
C GLU A 4 -36.93 -17.08 -1.34
N SER A 5 -35.99 -18.03 -1.36
CA SER A 5 -35.62 -18.78 -2.54
C SER A 5 -36.76 -19.66 -3.05
N MET A 6 -37.49 -20.33 -2.14
CA MET A 6 -38.69 -21.11 -2.47
C MET A 6 -39.83 -20.21 -2.93
N ALA A 7 -40.10 -19.13 -2.19
CA ALA A 7 -41.13 -18.16 -2.52
C ALA A 7 -40.86 -17.48 -3.86
N GLY A 8 -39.64 -16.99 -4.09
CA GLY A 8 -39.26 -16.36 -5.35
C GLY A 8 -39.43 -17.31 -6.54
N LYS A 9 -39.11 -18.60 -6.34
CA LYS A 9 -39.32 -19.64 -7.36
C LYS A 9 -40.80 -19.97 -7.58
N SER A 10 -41.61 -20.15 -6.54
CA SER A 10 -43.04 -20.41 -6.70
C SER A 10 -43.77 -19.22 -7.34
N GLY A 11 -43.46 -18.00 -6.90
CA GLY A 11 -44.03 -16.77 -7.48
C GLY A 11 -43.67 -16.58 -8.95
N ALA A 12 -42.43 -16.91 -9.35
CA ALA A 12 -42.03 -16.88 -10.76
C ALA A 12 -42.77 -17.91 -11.64
N LEU A 13 -43.16 -19.06 -11.07
CA LEU A 13 -43.91 -20.09 -11.80
C LEU A 13 -45.40 -19.73 -11.95
N GLU A 14 -46.01 -19.20 -10.89
CA GLU A 14 -47.41 -18.78 -10.90
C GLU A 14 -47.61 -17.43 -11.62
N GLY A 15 -46.54 -16.66 -11.82
CA GLY A 15 -46.60 -15.30 -12.38
C GLY A 15 -47.13 -14.26 -11.40
N ASN A 16 -47.14 -14.57 -10.09
CA ASN A 16 -47.65 -13.71 -9.03
C ASN A 16 -46.49 -13.06 -8.26
N ILE A 17 -46.67 -11.79 -7.90
CA ILE A 17 -45.76 -11.10 -6.97
C ILE A 17 -46.13 -11.56 -5.57
N LEU A 18 -45.23 -12.31 -4.93
CA LEU A 18 -45.43 -12.77 -3.55
C LEU A 18 -44.92 -11.73 -2.57
N GLU A 19 -45.82 -11.27 -1.70
CA GLU A 19 -45.50 -10.41 -0.58
C GLU A 19 -45.39 -11.26 0.68
N THR A 20 -44.22 -11.26 1.32
CA THR A 20 -44.00 -11.95 2.59
C THR A 20 -43.74 -10.91 3.68
N HIS A 21 -44.77 -10.62 4.48
CA HIS A 21 -44.63 -9.69 5.60
C HIS A 21 -44.06 -10.40 6.84
N PRO A 22 -43.30 -9.69 7.69
CA PRO A 22 -42.90 -10.25 8.98
C PRO A 22 -44.15 -10.57 9.81
N PHE A 23 -44.17 -11.78 10.42
CA PHE A 23 -45.28 -12.28 11.26
C PHE A 23 -46.63 -12.49 10.54
N GLN A 24 -46.61 -12.72 9.24
CA GLN A 24 -47.78 -13.19 8.51
C GLN A 24 -48.05 -14.66 8.85
N ASN A 25 -49.30 -14.98 9.23
CA ASN A 25 -49.72 -16.35 9.46
C ASN A 25 -49.93 -17.06 8.12
N TYR A 26 -49.42 -18.29 8.01
CA TYR A 26 -49.65 -19.19 6.87
C TYR A 26 -50.58 -20.33 7.30
N GLU A 27 -51.13 -21.07 6.34
CA GLU A 27 -51.93 -22.27 6.65
C GLU A 27 -51.07 -23.23 7.49
N ASP A 28 -51.59 -23.63 8.66
CA ASP A 28 -50.92 -24.45 9.67
C ASP A 28 -49.60 -23.88 10.24
N ASP A 29 -49.36 -22.57 10.11
CA ASP A 29 -48.11 -21.89 10.49
C ASP A 29 -46.82 -22.48 9.86
N ASP A 30 -46.96 -23.31 8.81
CA ASP A 30 -45.83 -23.90 8.07
C ASP A 30 -45.61 -23.22 6.71
N ILE A 31 -44.71 -22.23 6.72
CA ILE A 31 -44.31 -21.49 5.52
C ILE A 31 -43.60 -22.37 4.48
N VAL A 32 -42.88 -23.41 4.92
CA VAL A 32 -42.19 -24.34 4.01
C VAL A 32 -43.22 -25.24 3.36
N GLY A 33 -44.21 -25.68 4.13
CA GLY A 33 -45.34 -26.46 3.63
C GLY A 33 -46.14 -25.74 2.56
N TYR A 34 -46.48 -24.48 2.80
CA TYR A 34 -47.21 -23.63 1.87
C TYR A 34 -46.49 -23.52 0.50
N PHE A 35 -45.23 -23.05 0.49
CA PHE A 35 -44.47 -22.92 -0.76
C PHE A 35 -44.08 -24.27 -1.38
N GLY A 36 -43.87 -25.30 -0.56
CA GLY A 36 -43.56 -26.65 -1.03
C GLY A 36 -44.70 -27.30 -1.79
N GLN A 37 -45.95 -27.07 -1.38
CA GLN A 37 -47.13 -27.53 -2.12
C GLN A 37 -47.26 -26.81 -3.46
N GLN A 38 -47.04 -25.49 -3.51
CA GLN A 38 -47.04 -24.73 -4.77
C GLN A 38 -45.97 -25.24 -5.75
N LEU A 39 -44.75 -25.49 -5.26
CA LEU A 39 -43.68 -26.06 -6.09
C LEU A 39 -44.05 -27.45 -6.61
N LYS A 40 -44.66 -28.29 -5.77
CA LYS A 40 -45.11 -29.63 -6.16
C LYS A 40 -46.22 -29.59 -7.22
N ASN A 41 -47.17 -28.67 -7.09
CA ASN A 41 -48.24 -28.46 -8.08
C ASN A 41 -47.68 -28.06 -9.46
N ASN A 42 -46.57 -27.32 -9.46
CA ASN A 42 -45.86 -26.91 -10.66
C ASN A 42 -44.81 -27.93 -11.16
N GLY A 43 -44.76 -29.13 -10.58
CA GLY A 43 -43.89 -30.23 -11.00
C GLY A 43 -42.45 -30.17 -10.49
N TYR A 44 -42.14 -29.30 -9.53
CA TYR A 44 -40.84 -29.24 -8.86
C TYR A 44 -40.83 -30.08 -7.58
N ASN A 45 -39.63 -30.33 -7.04
CA ASN A 45 -39.51 -30.96 -5.74
C ASN A 45 -40.09 -30.07 -4.62
N TYR A 46 -40.75 -30.71 -3.65
CA TYR A 46 -41.39 -30.05 -2.51
C TYR A 46 -40.42 -29.17 -1.71
N TYR A 47 -39.18 -29.62 -1.52
CA TYR A 47 -38.16 -28.86 -0.79
C TYR A 47 -37.39 -27.87 -1.68
N GLY A 48 -37.73 -27.74 -2.96
CA GLY A 48 -37.05 -26.84 -3.91
C GLY A 48 -35.74 -27.38 -4.50
N ASN A 49 -35.31 -28.60 -4.16
CA ASN A 49 -34.11 -29.21 -4.74
C ASN A 49 -34.34 -29.67 -6.18
N GLU A 50 -33.32 -29.55 -7.03
CA GLU A 50 -33.35 -29.99 -8.42
C GLU A 50 -32.14 -30.85 -8.77
N VAL A 51 -32.35 -31.78 -9.71
CA VAL A 51 -31.26 -32.58 -10.28
C VAL A 51 -30.42 -31.69 -11.18
N MET A 52 -29.16 -31.48 -10.80
CA MET A 52 -28.18 -30.75 -11.63
C MET A 52 -27.15 -31.69 -12.24
N TYR A 53 -26.64 -31.28 -13.41
CA TYR A 53 -25.54 -31.96 -14.10
C TYR A 53 -24.26 -31.12 -13.99
N SER A 54 -23.12 -31.79 -13.84
CA SER A 54 -21.82 -31.12 -13.76
C SER A 54 -21.43 -30.53 -15.12
N GLY A 55 -21.18 -29.22 -15.17
CA GLY A 55 -20.72 -28.55 -16.40
C GLY A 55 -19.32 -28.97 -16.86
N THR A 56 -18.49 -29.54 -15.98
CA THR A 56 -17.14 -30.01 -16.32
C THR A 56 -17.13 -31.44 -16.87
N TYR A 57 -17.92 -32.35 -16.26
CA TYR A 57 -17.89 -33.78 -16.58
C TYR A 57 -19.11 -34.29 -17.35
N GLY A 58 -20.19 -33.50 -17.43
CA GLY A 58 -21.46 -33.89 -18.06
C GLY A 58 -22.28 -34.95 -17.30
N CYS A 59 -21.80 -35.42 -16.14
CA CYS A 59 -22.51 -36.41 -15.32
C CYS A 59 -23.51 -35.76 -14.34
N MET A 60 -24.55 -36.50 -13.97
CA MET A 60 -25.49 -36.10 -12.92
C MET A 60 -24.76 -35.96 -11.57
N MET A 61 -25.08 -34.92 -10.81
CA MET A 61 -24.55 -34.74 -9.45
C MET A 61 -25.13 -35.81 -8.51
N LYS A 62 -24.37 -36.20 -7.48
CA LYS A 62 -24.77 -37.27 -6.55
C LYS A 62 -25.97 -36.93 -5.68
N MET A 63 -26.23 -35.64 -5.48
CA MET A 63 -27.29 -35.10 -4.63
C MET A 63 -28.02 -34.00 -5.39
N ASP A 64 -29.30 -33.83 -5.09
CA ASP A 64 -30.09 -32.74 -5.62
C ASP A 64 -29.61 -31.41 -5.02
N ILE A 65 -29.53 -30.38 -5.86
CA ILE A 65 -29.04 -29.06 -5.47
C ILE A 65 -30.22 -28.15 -5.19
N TYR A 66 -30.17 -27.47 -4.05
CA TYR A 66 -31.16 -26.47 -3.70
C TYR A 66 -30.99 -25.21 -4.56
N ILE A 67 -32.02 -24.87 -5.34
CA ILE A 67 -32.01 -23.74 -6.27
C ILE A 67 -33.33 -22.97 -6.22
N GLY A 68 -33.22 -21.65 -6.27
CA GLY A 68 -34.36 -20.75 -6.33
C GLY A 68 -33.93 -19.30 -6.52
N LEU A 69 -34.89 -18.39 -6.44
CA LEU A 69 -34.71 -16.98 -6.78
C LEU A 69 -34.62 -16.12 -5.52
N VAL A 70 -33.53 -15.38 -5.37
CA VAL A 70 -33.28 -14.52 -4.21
C VAL A 70 -32.93 -13.13 -4.69
N TYR A 71 -33.44 -12.10 -4.02
CA TYR A 71 -33.14 -10.72 -4.37
C TYR A 71 -31.75 -10.32 -3.84
N TYR A 72 -30.84 -10.00 -4.75
CA TYR A 72 -29.49 -9.56 -4.40
C TYR A 72 -29.32 -8.04 -4.57
N GLN A 73 -28.57 -7.44 -3.63
CA GLN A 73 -28.19 -6.04 -3.70
C GLN A 73 -26.70 -5.89 -4.02
N ARG A 74 -26.38 -5.08 -5.03
CA ARG A 74 -25.00 -4.75 -5.38
C ARG A 74 -24.46 -3.66 -4.46
N LEU A 75 -23.40 -3.96 -3.71
CA LEU A 75 -22.73 -3.00 -2.85
C LEU A 75 -21.90 -1.99 -3.67
N ARG A 76 -21.74 -0.78 -3.12
CA ARG A 76 -21.04 0.34 -3.79
C ARG A 76 -19.52 0.15 -3.90
N HIS A 77 -18.90 -0.55 -2.96
CA HIS A 77 -17.45 -0.67 -2.91
C HIS A 77 -16.93 -1.59 -4.02
N MET A 78 -16.17 -1.02 -4.96
CA MET A 78 -15.54 -1.76 -6.04
C MET A 78 -14.04 -1.97 -5.78
N VAL A 79 -13.49 -3.08 -6.27
CA VAL A 79 -12.05 -3.41 -6.16
C VAL A 79 -11.19 -2.43 -6.96
N SER A 80 -11.70 -1.92 -8.08
CA SER A 80 -11.07 -0.87 -8.90
C SER A 80 -10.68 0.35 -8.07
N ASP A 81 -11.46 0.66 -7.03
CA ASP A 81 -11.25 1.83 -6.19
C ASP A 81 -10.18 1.60 -5.12
N LYS A 82 -9.59 0.41 -5.02
CA LYS A 82 -8.60 0.06 -3.99
C LYS A 82 -7.22 -0.25 -4.56
N ALA A 83 -7.11 -0.59 -5.84
CA ALA A 83 -5.81 -0.86 -6.47
C ALA A 83 -4.92 0.39 -6.46
N GLN A 84 -3.65 0.20 -6.12
CA GLN A 84 -2.60 1.21 -6.19
C GLN A 84 -1.24 0.55 -6.48
N ALA A 85 -0.44 1.18 -7.33
CA ALA A 85 0.92 0.77 -7.62
C ALA A 85 1.78 2.04 -7.79
N ARG A 86 3.04 1.95 -7.36
CA ARG A 86 4.01 3.04 -7.46
C ARG A 86 5.38 2.44 -7.74
N SER A 87 6.07 2.97 -8.75
CA SER A 87 7.50 2.73 -8.98
C SER A 87 8.30 3.88 -8.39
N THR A 88 8.27 5.05 -9.03
CA THR A 88 8.80 6.32 -8.54
C THR A 88 7.67 7.35 -8.47
N GLY A 89 7.90 8.49 -7.80
CA GLY A 89 6.86 9.50 -7.67
C GLY A 89 7.29 10.68 -6.80
N PRO A 90 6.35 11.60 -6.54
CA PRO A 90 6.63 12.77 -5.70
C PRO A 90 7.04 12.36 -4.29
N VAL A 91 7.95 13.16 -3.74
CA VAL A 91 8.50 13.05 -2.40
C VAL A 91 8.16 14.30 -1.61
N ASP A 92 8.11 14.16 -0.29
CA ASP A 92 7.94 15.28 0.62
C ASP A 92 9.22 16.14 0.69
N MET A 93 9.08 17.45 0.82
CA MET A 93 10.25 18.36 0.80
C MET A 93 11.10 18.26 2.07
N LEU A 94 10.47 18.01 3.22
CA LEU A 94 11.17 17.97 4.51
C LEU A 94 11.92 16.67 4.75
N THR A 95 11.31 15.55 4.35
CA THR A 95 11.82 14.20 4.66
C THR A 95 12.41 13.49 3.44
N GLN A 96 12.16 13.97 2.22
CA GLN A 96 12.42 13.26 0.96
C GLN A 96 11.76 11.88 0.86
N GLN A 97 10.82 11.56 1.74
CA GLN A 97 10.08 10.30 1.70
C GLN A 97 8.87 10.37 0.75
N PRO A 98 8.39 9.22 0.23
CA PRO A 98 7.16 9.13 -0.54
C PRO A 98 5.97 9.81 0.15
N ILE A 99 5.27 10.69 -0.58
CA ILE A 99 4.08 11.38 -0.03
C ILE A 99 2.92 10.41 0.24
N LYS A 100 1.99 10.82 1.11
CA LYS A 100 0.75 10.09 1.39
C LYS A 100 -0.33 10.38 0.34
N GLY A 101 -1.07 9.32 -0.03
CA GLY A 101 -2.35 9.41 -0.73
C GLY A 101 -2.31 8.97 -2.19
N ARG A 102 -3.24 8.08 -2.55
CA ARG A 102 -3.31 7.45 -3.88
C ARG A 102 -3.47 8.45 -5.03
N LYS A 103 -4.35 9.46 -4.88
CA LYS A 103 -4.58 10.48 -5.91
C LYS A 103 -3.33 11.29 -6.26
N LYS A 104 -2.36 11.35 -5.34
CA LYS A 104 -1.09 12.05 -5.53
C LYS A 104 0.05 11.10 -5.96
N GLY A 105 -0.24 9.84 -6.27
CA GLY A 105 0.80 8.83 -6.52
C GLY A 105 1.60 8.50 -5.26
N GLY A 106 0.95 8.55 -4.08
CA GLY A 106 1.60 8.31 -2.80
C GLY A 106 2.15 6.89 -2.64
N GLY A 107 3.15 6.76 -1.78
CA GLY A 107 3.79 5.48 -1.46
C GLY A 107 2.96 4.63 -0.50
N ILE A 108 3.32 3.34 -0.43
CA ILE A 108 2.81 2.42 0.59
C ILE A 108 3.69 2.57 1.83
N ARG A 109 3.07 2.73 2.99
CA ARG A 109 3.78 2.82 4.26
C ARG A 109 4.11 1.41 4.75
N MET A 110 5.40 1.12 4.91
CA MET A 110 5.86 0.07 5.83
C MET A 110 5.93 0.67 7.22
N GLY A 111 5.19 0.09 8.16
CA GLY A 111 5.18 0.47 9.55
C GLY A 111 6.17 -0.33 10.39
N GLU A 112 5.98 -0.21 11.69
CA GLU A 112 6.80 -0.89 12.69
C GLU A 112 6.56 -2.40 12.69
N MET A 113 5.31 -2.83 12.57
CA MET A 113 4.97 -4.25 12.54
C MET A 113 5.61 -4.97 11.35
N GLU A 114 5.66 -4.31 10.19
CA GLU A 114 6.29 -4.86 9.00
C GLU A 114 7.82 -4.91 9.12
N ARG A 115 8.44 -3.92 9.79
CA ARG A 115 9.87 -3.97 10.13
C ARG A 115 10.18 -5.19 10.99
N ASP A 116 9.41 -5.39 12.05
CA ASP A 116 9.67 -6.45 13.03
C ASP A 116 9.44 -7.84 12.42
N ALA A 117 8.45 -7.96 11.52
CA ALA A 117 8.25 -9.17 10.73
C ALA A 117 9.44 -9.49 9.80
N LEU A 118 10.02 -8.49 9.13
CA LEU A 118 11.19 -8.72 8.28
C LEU A 118 12.45 -9.09 9.08
N LEU A 119 12.61 -8.47 10.26
CA LEU A 119 13.71 -8.77 11.17
C LEU A 119 13.60 -10.17 11.77
N SER A 120 12.39 -10.64 12.12
CA SER A 120 12.19 -11.99 12.66
C SER A 120 12.56 -13.09 11.66
N HIS A 121 12.38 -12.82 10.36
CA HIS A 121 12.85 -13.71 9.29
C HIS A 121 14.36 -13.61 9.01
N GLY A 122 15.07 -12.66 9.62
CA GLY A 122 16.52 -12.47 9.41
C GLY A 122 16.89 -11.84 8.07
N ILE A 123 15.95 -11.19 7.37
CA ILE A 123 16.17 -10.68 6.00
C ILE A 123 16.67 -9.23 6.05
N SER A 124 17.91 -9.05 6.53
CA SER A 124 18.52 -7.72 6.74
C SER A 124 18.62 -6.87 5.47
N TYR A 125 18.96 -7.48 4.32
CA TYR A 125 19.03 -6.77 3.05
C TYR A 125 17.68 -6.22 2.60
N CYS A 126 16.57 -6.94 2.84
CA CYS A 126 15.24 -6.43 2.51
C CYS A 126 14.82 -5.29 3.44
N VAL A 127 15.17 -5.36 4.74
CA VAL A 127 14.94 -4.24 5.66
C VAL A 127 15.70 -3.01 5.19
N HIS A 128 16.98 -3.16 4.88
CA HIS A 128 17.81 -2.05 4.40
C HIS A 128 17.29 -1.48 3.08
N ASP A 129 16.89 -2.33 2.14
CA ASP A 129 16.35 -1.90 0.87
C ASP A 129 15.03 -1.12 1.01
N ARG A 130 14.10 -1.63 1.83
CA ARG A 130 12.79 -0.99 2.01
C ARG A 130 12.85 0.30 2.84
N PHE A 131 13.66 0.34 3.90
CA PHE A 131 13.74 1.48 4.81
C PHE A 131 14.77 2.54 4.42
N LEU A 132 15.81 2.21 3.63
CA LEU A 132 16.82 3.18 3.19
C LEU A 132 16.81 3.37 1.67
N ASN A 133 17.16 2.33 0.90
CA ASN A 133 17.42 2.47 -0.54
C ASN A 133 16.21 2.95 -1.34
N CYS A 134 15.02 2.41 -1.03
CA CYS A 134 13.77 2.72 -1.74
C CYS A 134 12.97 3.88 -1.13
N SER A 135 13.44 4.49 -0.03
CA SER A 135 12.70 5.52 0.72
C SER A 135 13.36 6.89 0.59
N ASP A 136 14.42 7.13 1.37
CA ASP A 136 15.07 8.43 1.54
C ASP A 136 16.60 8.31 1.51
N TYR A 137 17.11 7.44 0.63
CA TYR A 137 18.54 7.31 0.36
C TYR A 137 19.15 8.68 0.03
N SER A 138 20.15 9.09 0.80
CA SER A 138 20.87 10.33 0.55
C SER A 138 22.36 10.18 0.85
N GLU A 139 23.17 10.94 0.12
CA GLU A 139 24.59 11.03 0.37
C GLU A 139 24.88 12.32 1.17
N GLY A 140 25.55 12.16 2.30
CA GLY A 140 25.94 13.22 3.21
C GLY A 140 27.46 13.32 3.35
N TYR A 141 27.92 14.46 3.85
CA TYR A 141 29.30 14.63 4.27
C TYR A 141 29.36 14.75 5.78
N ILE A 142 30.32 14.07 6.38
CA ILE A 142 30.60 14.12 7.81
C ILE A 142 32.08 14.44 7.98
N CYS A 143 32.38 15.32 8.92
CA CYS A 143 33.74 15.72 9.22
C CYS A 143 34.43 14.69 10.14
N ASN A 144 35.65 14.26 9.81
CA ASN A 144 36.37 13.24 10.59
C ASN A 144 36.79 13.73 11.98
N SER A 145 37.07 15.02 12.14
CA SER A 145 37.54 15.57 13.42
C SER A 145 36.40 15.93 14.39
N CYS A 146 35.34 16.61 13.91
CA CYS A 146 34.24 17.06 14.76
C CYS A 146 33.03 16.13 14.77
N GLY A 147 32.95 15.17 13.84
CA GLY A 147 31.83 14.23 13.72
C GLY A 147 30.49 14.90 13.42
N GLN A 148 30.48 16.15 12.97
CA GLN A 148 29.26 16.90 12.70
C GLN A 148 28.88 16.81 11.22
N LEU A 149 27.57 16.67 11.00
CA LEU A 149 26.97 16.63 9.67
C LEU A 149 26.61 18.05 9.18
N VAL A 150 25.97 18.84 10.04
CA VAL A 150 25.38 20.17 9.70
C VAL A 150 26.44 21.22 9.36
N SER A 151 27.65 21.11 9.93
CA SER A 151 28.73 22.08 9.72
C SER A 151 29.48 21.90 8.40
N THR A 152 29.16 20.87 7.62
CA THR A 152 29.83 20.58 6.35
C THR A 152 29.16 21.35 5.21
N TYR A 153 29.96 21.89 4.31
CA TYR A 153 29.49 22.56 3.10
C TYR A 153 30.40 22.22 1.92
N LEU A 154 29.83 22.26 0.72
CA LEU A 154 30.58 22.07 -0.51
C LEU A 154 31.27 23.39 -0.86
N PHE A 155 32.59 23.36 -0.97
CA PHE A 155 33.37 24.51 -1.38
C PHE A 155 33.63 24.45 -2.88
N THR A 156 33.09 25.41 -3.62
CA THR A 156 33.42 25.64 -5.03
C THR A 156 34.41 26.79 -5.12
N ASN A 157 35.54 26.57 -5.80
CA ASN A 157 36.44 27.66 -6.15
C ASN A 157 35.78 28.49 -7.24
N LEU A 158 35.13 29.60 -6.87
CA LEU A 158 34.76 30.61 -7.86
C LEU A 158 36.05 31.32 -8.29
N LEU A 159 36.57 30.93 -9.45
CA LEU A 159 37.58 31.69 -10.17
C LEU A 159 36.95 33.01 -10.67
N SER A 160 37.62 34.13 -10.48
CA SER A 160 37.23 35.43 -11.04
C SER A 160 38.39 36.05 -11.84
N GLY A 161 38.07 36.69 -12.97
CA GLY A 161 39.03 37.38 -13.84
C GLY A 161 39.53 36.56 -15.05
N GLU A 162 40.61 37.02 -15.70
CA GLU A 162 41.28 36.46 -16.90
C GLU A 162 41.66 34.96 -16.78
N ALA A 163 41.63 34.43 -15.56
CA ALA A 163 41.75 33.00 -15.30
C ALA A 163 40.57 32.20 -15.89
N LEU A 164 39.33 32.71 -15.87
CA LEU A 164 38.15 32.01 -16.40
C LEU A 164 38.31 31.57 -17.86
N ASP A 165 38.85 32.44 -18.72
CA ASP A 165 39.02 32.15 -20.15
C ASP A 165 40.08 31.06 -20.42
N ASN A 166 41.14 31.03 -19.61
CA ASN A 166 42.14 29.96 -19.66
C ASN A 166 41.63 28.64 -19.01
N PHE A 167 40.68 28.72 -18.07
CA PHE A 167 40.07 27.55 -17.42
C PHE A 167 38.97 26.88 -18.27
N TYR A 168 38.23 27.62 -19.10
CA TYR A 168 37.16 27.07 -19.96
C TYR A 168 37.69 26.09 -21.02
N ASN A 169 38.92 26.25 -21.48
CA ASN A 169 39.50 25.44 -22.55
C ASN A 169 40.30 24.21 -22.08
N TYR A 170 40.72 24.14 -20.80
CA TYR A 170 41.61 23.07 -20.32
C TYR A 170 40.93 21.98 -19.46
N ASN A 171 39.75 22.22 -18.89
CA ASN A 171 39.13 21.28 -17.95
C ASN A 171 37.65 20.99 -18.22
N ARG A 172 37.36 20.16 -19.23
CA ARG A 172 36.21 19.24 -19.22
C ARG A 172 36.36 18.10 -18.20
N GLY A 173 37.46 18.08 -17.44
CA GLY A 173 37.68 17.20 -16.29
C GLY A 173 37.14 17.83 -15.01
N GLN A 174 36.02 17.31 -14.52
CA GLN A 174 35.39 17.55 -13.21
C GLN A 174 36.32 18.19 -12.16
N GLN A 175 36.14 19.47 -11.86
CA GLN A 175 36.65 20.01 -10.60
C GLN A 175 35.92 19.28 -9.46
N LYS A 176 36.61 18.35 -8.79
CA LYS A 176 36.06 17.63 -7.64
C LYS A 176 35.73 18.65 -6.55
N GLN A 177 34.44 18.86 -6.31
CA GLN A 177 33.98 19.68 -5.20
C GLN A 177 34.49 19.05 -3.89
N LYS A 178 35.31 19.80 -3.14
CA LYS A 178 35.80 19.36 -1.84
C LYS A 178 34.83 19.85 -0.77
N ALA A 179 34.30 18.93 0.03
CA ALA A 179 33.54 19.28 1.21
C ALA A 179 34.48 19.79 2.32
N LYS A 180 34.16 20.93 2.91
CA LYS A 180 34.89 21.52 4.04
C LYS A 180 33.96 21.65 5.24
N CYS A 181 34.54 21.61 6.44
CA CYS A 181 33.82 21.85 7.69
C CYS A 181 34.04 23.29 8.14
N ARG A 182 32.95 24.02 8.41
CA ARG A 182 33.02 25.42 8.88
C ARG A 182 33.66 25.55 10.27
N LYS A 183 33.57 24.52 11.11
CA LYS A 183 34.09 24.54 12.47
C LYS A 183 35.58 24.23 12.54
N CYS A 184 36.03 23.28 11.73
CA CYS A 184 37.40 22.74 11.83
C CYS A 184 38.32 23.25 10.73
N SER A 185 37.79 23.74 9.60
CA SER A 185 38.48 24.33 8.43
C SER A 185 39.56 23.48 7.74
N GLU A 186 40.23 22.58 8.47
CA GLU A 186 41.43 21.84 8.10
C GLU A 186 41.15 20.35 7.89
N SER A 187 40.17 19.79 8.59
CA SER A 187 39.90 18.35 8.52
C SER A 187 39.11 17.95 7.29
N GLU A 188 39.54 16.85 6.68
CA GLU A 188 38.85 16.21 5.56
C GLU A 188 37.45 15.72 5.96
N CYS A 189 36.50 15.89 5.03
CA CYS A 189 35.12 15.42 5.19
C CYS A 189 34.92 14.17 4.33
N GLN A 190 34.42 13.10 4.94
CA GLN A 190 34.12 11.85 4.26
C GLN A 190 32.67 11.83 3.78
N LYS A 191 32.45 11.19 2.62
CA LYS A 191 31.11 10.97 2.06
C LYS A 191 30.52 9.70 2.66
N VAL A 192 29.32 9.79 3.22
CA VAL A 192 28.63 8.69 3.91
C VAL A 192 27.19 8.60 3.39
N VAL A 193 26.66 7.38 3.29
CA VAL A 193 25.26 7.13 2.97
C VAL A 193 24.44 7.20 4.25
N ILE A 194 23.41 8.04 4.25
CA ILE A 194 22.52 8.24 5.39
C ILE A 194 21.09 8.50 4.90
N PRO A 195 20.06 8.13 5.68
CA PRO A 195 18.69 8.52 5.34
C PRO A 195 18.53 10.04 5.46
N PHE A 196 17.80 10.66 4.53
CA PHE A 196 17.63 12.11 4.51
C PHE A 196 16.98 12.63 5.81
N VAL A 197 16.06 11.85 6.39
CA VAL A 197 15.40 12.22 7.66
C VAL A 197 16.40 12.38 8.82
N LEU A 198 17.57 11.73 8.78
CA LEU A 198 18.61 11.92 9.80
C LEU A 198 19.18 13.35 9.78
N ARG A 199 19.25 13.98 8.60
CA ARG A 199 19.69 15.38 8.47
C ARG A 199 18.65 16.31 9.10
N TYR A 200 17.37 16.02 8.88
CA TYR A 200 16.27 16.76 9.50
C TYR A 200 16.31 16.61 11.03
N LEU A 201 16.48 15.40 11.54
CA LEU A 201 16.64 15.14 12.99
C LEU A 201 17.83 15.91 13.58
N ALA A 202 18.99 15.90 12.90
CA ALA A 202 20.17 16.63 13.35
C ALA A 202 19.94 18.15 13.42
N ASN A 203 19.15 18.71 12.50
CA ASN A 203 18.80 20.13 12.50
C ASN A 203 17.84 20.48 13.65
N GLU A 204 16.82 19.65 13.90
CA GLU A 204 15.88 19.86 15.01
C GLU A 204 16.57 19.76 16.37
N LEU A 205 17.48 18.79 16.54
CA LEU A 205 18.28 18.69 17.76
C LEU A 205 19.24 19.88 17.92
N ALA A 206 19.84 20.36 16.82
CA ALA A 206 20.70 21.54 16.85
C ALA A 206 19.90 22.81 17.25
N ALA A 207 18.64 22.93 16.84
CA ALA A 207 17.76 24.02 17.26
C ALA A 207 17.50 24.02 18.79
N MET A 208 17.53 22.84 19.42
CA MET A 208 17.46 22.67 20.88
C MET A 208 18.84 22.74 21.57
N ASN A 209 19.90 23.14 20.87
CA ASN A 209 21.30 23.10 21.33
C ASN A 209 21.81 21.70 21.71
N ILE A 210 21.19 20.63 21.19
CA ILE A 210 21.65 19.25 21.37
C ILE A 210 22.57 18.89 20.20
N LYS A 211 23.80 18.45 20.51
CA LYS A 211 24.81 18.11 19.51
C LYS A 211 24.86 16.59 19.27
N LEU A 212 24.59 16.16 18.04
CA LEU A 212 24.94 14.81 17.57
C LEU A 212 26.40 14.76 17.08
N THR A 213 27.14 13.75 17.51
CA THR A 213 28.52 13.48 17.07
C THR A 213 28.62 12.07 16.51
N PHE A 214 28.95 11.97 15.22
CA PHE A 214 29.20 10.71 14.54
C PHE A 214 30.70 10.39 14.60
N LYS A 215 31.04 9.20 15.08
CA LYS A 215 32.40 8.67 14.99
C LYS A 215 32.50 7.88 13.69
N LEU A 216 33.39 8.30 12.81
CA LEU A 216 33.71 7.58 11.59
C LEU A 216 34.89 6.65 11.88
N GLU A 217 34.80 5.41 11.41
CA GLU A 217 35.87 4.42 11.42
C GLU A 217 36.43 4.26 10.00
#